data_AF-A0A8S1JD17-F1
#
_entry.id   AF-A0A8S1JD17-F1
#
_cell.length_a   1.000
_cell.length_b   1.000
_cell.length_c   1.000
_cell.angle_alpha   90.00
_cell.angle_beta   90.00
_cell.angle_gamma   90.00
#
_symmetry.space_group_name_H-M   'P 1'
#
loop_
_entity.id
_entity.type
_entity.pdbx_description
1 polymer ?
#
loop_
_entity_poly.entity_id
_entity_poly.type
_entity_poly.pdbx_seq_one_letter_code
_entity_poly.pdbx_strand_id
1 'polypeptide(L)'
;MPEREDVADLLSKCVSLERDSPERAEKAARLKSGVQNGATNLLQLVVLMEKYLTANDDSVRAQGVALLAEIVSSGVKLSSSEQQHLADFFTSRFADWASLNGALAGCQALLDGEPDEEIVCLVAESLTMELHIQQHKQADRQLALKLLLKLISDWGSTLVLSAHMSVLDATIAAVDGEKDPRCLMLAFECVAVIQTGGMSSYT
;
A
#
# COMPACT_ATOMS: atom_id res chain seq x y z
N MET A 1 26.79 -2.62 -27.85
CA MET A 1 26.09 -2.02 -26.68
C MET A 1 24.86 -2.87 -26.45
N PRO A 2 24.57 -3.35 -25.22
CA PRO A 2 23.34 -4.10 -25.01
C PRO A 2 22.16 -3.21 -25.40
N GLU A 3 21.24 -3.74 -26.20
CA GLU A 3 20.00 -3.05 -26.54
C GLU A 3 19.30 -2.66 -25.24
N ARG A 4 18.97 -1.37 -25.08
CA ARG A 4 18.13 -0.93 -23.97
C ARG A 4 16.76 -1.55 -24.19
N GLU A 5 16.48 -2.63 -23.46
CA GLU A 5 15.14 -3.22 -23.37
C GLU A 5 14.13 -2.12 -23.04
N ASP A 6 13.09 -2.00 -23.86
CA ASP A 6 12.08 -0.95 -23.76
C ASP A 6 11.27 -1.08 -22.45
N VAL A 7 10.84 0.05 -21.88
CA VAL A 7 10.06 0.09 -20.63
C VAL A 7 8.79 -0.74 -20.75
N ALA A 8 8.13 -0.72 -21.92
CA ALA A 8 6.94 -1.52 -22.17
C ALA A 8 7.20 -3.04 -22.12
N ASP A 9 8.37 -3.47 -22.62
CA ASP A 9 8.79 -4.88 -22.58
C ASP A 9 9.15 -5.31 -21.15
N LEU A 10 9.87 -4.45 -20.40
CA LEU A 10 10.14 -4.68 -18.98
C LEU A 10 8.85 -4.86 -18.17
N LEU A 11 7.86 -3.98 -18.38
CA LEU A 11 6.55 -4.07 -17.71
C LEU A 11 5.82 -5.37 -18.09
N SER A 12 5.80 -5.72 -19.37
CA SER A 12 5.16 -6.96 -19.84
C SER A 12 5.77 -8.19 -19.20
N LYS A 13 7.10 -8.23 -19.07
CA LYS A 13 7.82 -9.34 -18.41
C LYS A 13 7.54 -9.38 -16.91
N CYS A 14 7.49 -8.24 -16.23
CA CYS A 14 7.20 -8.19 -14.79
C CYS A 14 5.80 -8.70 -14.42
N VAL A 15 4.84 -8.60 -15.33
CA VAL A 15 3.43 -8.99 -15.17
C VAL A 15 3.11 -10.40 -15.74
N SER A 16 4.04 -11.01 -16.48
CA SER A 16 3.83 -12.34 -17.07
C SER A 16 4.72 -13.42 -16.46
N LEU A 17 5.90 -13.05 -15.97
CA LEU A 17 6.81 -13.98 -15.29
C LEU A 17 6.35 -14.28 -13.87
N GLU A 18 6.74 -15.45 -13.35
CA GLU A 18 6.46 -15.84 -11.98
C GLU A 18 7.02 -14.83 -10.98
N ARG A 19 6.25 -14.53 -9.93
CA ARG A 19 6.55 -13.48 -8.93
C ARG A 19 7.94 -13.61 -8.32
N ASP A 20 8.34 -14.84 -8.02
CA ASP A 20 9.59 -15.15 -7.33
C ASP A 20 10.74 -15.53 -8.29
N SER A 21 10.52 -15.42 -9.60
CA SER A 21 11.56 -15.72 -10.59
C SER A 21 12.69 -14.68 -10.53
N PRO A 22 13.98 -15.11 -10.59
CA PRO A 22 15.11 -14.19 -10.65
C PRO A 22 15.05 -13.23 -11.84
N GLU A 23 14.51 -13.70 -12.97
CA GLU A 23 14.34 -12.88 -14.17
C GLU A 23 13.35 -11.72 -13.91
N ARG A 24 12.18 -11.99 -13.33
CA ARG A 24 11.23 -10.92 -12.97
C ARG A 24 11.86 -9.93 -12.00
N ALA A 25 12.59 -10.42 -10.99
CA ALA A 25 13.25 -9.57 -10.00
C ALA A 25 14.28 -8.63 -10.67
N GLU A 26 15.05 -9.11 -11.65
CA GLU A 26 15.97 -8.28 -12.44
C GLU A 26 15.22 -7.19 -13.22
N LYS A 27 14.13 -7.55 -13.93
CA LYS A 27 13.35 -6.57 -14.71
C LYS A 27 12.70 -5.52 -13.82
N ALA A 28 12.13 -5.92 -12.69
CA ALA A 28 11.54 -5.02 -11.70
C ALA A 28 12.60 -4.10 -11.09
N ALA A 29 13.81 -4.61 -10.80
CA ALA A 29 14.92 -3.79 -10.32
C ALA A 29 15.32 -2.71 -11.34
N ARG A 30 15.35 -3.06 -12.64
CA ARG A 30 15.65 -2.09 -13.70
C ARG A 30 14.60 -0.98 -13.81
N LEU A 31 13.31 -1.33 -13.69
CA LEU A 31 12.22 -0.34 -13.66
C LEU A 31 12.36 0.59 -12.45
N LYS A 32 12.55 0.03 -11.25
CA LYS A 32 12.76 0.79 -10.01
C LYS A 32 13.93 1.76 -10.13
N SER A 33 15.09 1.29 -10.56
CA SER A 33 16.27 2.14 -10.74
C SER A 33 16.04 3.23 -11.79
N GLY A 34 15.34 2.91 -12.89
CA GLY A 34 14.99 3.90 -13.93
C GLY A 34 14.08 5.01 -13.42
N VAL A 35 13.11 4.68 -12.55
CA VAL A 35 12.24 5.67 -11.92
C VAL A 35 13.01 6.50 -10.89
N GLN A 36 13.78 5.86 -10.00
CA GLN A 36 14.55 6.54 -8.95
C GLN A 36 15.57 7.54 -9.50
N ASN A 37 16.23 7.23 -10.62
CA ASN A 37 17.23 8.10 -11.22
C ASN A 37 16.66 9.08 -12.27
N GLY A 38 15.34 9.09 -12.47
CA GLY A 38 14.65 9.95 -13.42
C GLY A 38 14.80 9.57 -14.90
N ALA A 39 15.44 8.43 -15.22
CA ALA A 39 15.51 7.93 -16.60
C ALA A 39 14.16 7.42 -17.12
N THR A 40 13.22 7.10 -16.22
CA THR A 40 11.85 6.72 -16.53
C THR A 40 10.90 7.63 -15.75
N ASN A 41 10.07 8.38 -16.47
CA ASN A 41 9.07 9.22 -15.85
C ASN A 41 7.95 8.35 -15.26
N LEU A 42 7.62 8.55 -13.98
CA LEU A 42 6.61 7.74 -13.28
C LEU A 42 5.23 7.84 -13.91
N LEU A 43 4.78 9.04 -14.32
CA LEU A 43 3.50 9.22 -14.97
C LEU A 43 3.42 8.46 -16.30
N GLN A 44 4.45 8.54 -17.14
CA GLN A 44 4.52 7.76 -18.39
C GLN A 44 4.51 6.25 -18.13
N LEU A 45 5.20 5.81 -17.07
CA LEU A 45 5.17 4.41 -16.66
C LEU A 45 3.76 3.97 -16.23
N VAL A 46 3.05 4.77 -15.43
CA VAL A 46 1.68 4.48 -15.01
C VAL A 46 0.73 4.41 -16.21
N VAL A 47 0.87 5.29 -17.20
CA VAL A 47 0.10 5.23 -18.45
C VAL A 47 0.36 3.91 -19.20
N LEU A 48 1.61 3.47 -19.29
CA LEU A 48 1.93 2.16 -19.89
C LEU A 48 1.39 0.98 -19.07
N MET A 49 1.25 1.16 -17.75
CA MET A 49 0.70 0.16 -16.84
C MET A 49 -0.83 0.07 -16.89
N GLU A 50 -1.54 1.06 -17.42
CA GLU A 50 -3.01 1.12 -17.43
C GLU A 50 -3.65 -0.21 -17.87
N LYS A 51 -3.15 -0.79 -18.97
CA LYS A 51 -3.64 -2.06 -19.52
C LYS A 51 -3.49 -3.26 -18.57
N TYR A 52 -2.55 -3.22 -17.63
CA TYR A 52 -2.38 -4.24 -16.59
C TYR A 52 -3.21 -3.89 -15.35
N LEU A 53 -3.23 -2.61 -14.93
CA LEU A 53 -3.97 -2.13 -13.76
C LEU A 53 -5.50 -2.26 -13.92
N THR A 54 -5.98 -2.31 -15.16
CA THR A 54 -7.40 -2.42 -15.51
C THR A 54 -7.74 -3.73 -16.23
N ALA A 55 -6.83 -4.71 -16.20
CA ALA A 55 -7.03 -5.98 -16.88
C ALA A 55 -8.24 -6.74 -16.31
N ASN A 56 -9.04 -7.35 -17.18
CA ASN A 56 -10.14 -8.24 -16.75
C ASN A 56 -9.63 -9.52 -16.07
N ASP A 57 -8.39 -9.93 -16.37
CA ASP A 57 -7.74 -11.06 -15.73
C ASP A 57 -7.23 -10.64 -14.34
N ASP A 58 -7.75 -11.30 -13.30
CA ASP A 58 -7.44 -11.02 -11.89
C ASP A 58 -5.94 -11.20 -11.58
N SER A 59 -5.28 -12.18 -12.17
CA SER A 59 -3.85 -12.42 -11.95
C SER A 59 -3.02 -11.30 -12.56
N VAL A 60 -3.32 -10.91 -13.80
CA VAL A 60 -2.64 -9.79 -14.47
C VAL A 60 -2.83 -8.50 -13.69
N ARG A 61 -4.06 -8.23 -13.23
CA ARG A 61 -4.39 -7.04 -12.45
C ARG A 61 -3.71 -7.01 -11.09
N ALA A 62 -3.72 -8.13 -10.38
CA ALA A 62 -3.01 -8.28 -9.10
C ALA A 62 -1.51 -8.02 -9.27
N GLN A 63 -0.89 -8.55 -10.32
CA GLN A 63 0.53 -8.36 -10.59
C GLN A 63 0.85 -6.91 -11.01
N GLY A 64 -0.02 -6.27 -11.79
CA GLY A 64 0.13 -4.85 -12.15
C GLY A 64 0.12 -3.95 -10.91
N VAL A 65 -0.86 -4.13 -10.02
CA VAL A 65 -0.96 -3.33 -8.79
C VAL A 65 0.22 -3.60 -7.85
N ALA A 66 0.62 -4.87 -7.69
CA ALA A 66 1.79 -5.22 -6.89
C ALA A 66 3.09 -4.61 -7.45
N LEU A 67 3.28 -4.62 -8.78
CA LEU A 67 4.45 -4.00 -9.41
C LEU A 67 4.46 -2.48 -9.17
N LEU A 68 3.32 -1.81 -9.25
CA LEU A 68 3.23 -0.38 -8.97
C LEU A 68 3.62 -0.09 -7.51
N ALA A 69 3.12 -0.88 -6.56
CA ALA A 69 3.51 -0.77 -5.16
C ALA A 69 5.02 -0.99 -4.96
N GLU A 70 5.63 -1.97 -5.63
CA GLU A 70 7.08 -2.21 -5.60
C GLU A 70 7.91 -1.04 -6.15
N ILE A 71 7.37 -0.34 -7.16
CA ILE A 71 8.00 0.86 -7.73
C ILE A 71 7.94 2.01 -6.75
N VAL A 72 6.78 2.26 -6.14
CA VAL A 72 6.61 3.30 -5.10
C VAL A 72 7.51 3.00 -3.90
N SER A 73 7.56 1.75 -3.45
CA SER A 73 8.39 1.32 -2.31
C SER A 73 9.90 1.39 -2.57
N SER A 74 10.32 1.70 -3.80
CA SER A 74 11.74 1.94 -4.08
C SER A 74 12.24 3.28 -3.53
N GLY A 75 11.37 4.14 -2.98
CA GLY A 75 11.77 5.46 -2.51
C GLY A 75 11.87 6.48 -3.64
N VAL A 76 11.02 6.34 -4.67
CA VAL A 76 10.81 7.39 -5.66
C VAL A 76 10.33 8.66 -4.95
N LYS A 77 10.87 9.82 -5.34
CA LYS A 77 10.36 11.11 -4.86
C LYS A 77 9.04 11.42 -5.55
N LEU A 78 7.99 11.61 -4.77
CA LEU A 78 6.65 11.92 -5.24
C LEU A 78 6.31 13.35 -4.85
N SER A 79 5.82 14.13 -5.81
CA SER A 79 5.13 15.38 -5.52
C SER A 79 3.79 15.12 -4.80
N SER A 80 3.26 16.11 -4.07
CA SER A 80 1.97 16.01 -3.40
C SER A 80 0.84 15.52 -4.31
N SER A 81 0.81 16.00 -5.57
CA SER A 81 -0.20 15.53 -6.54
C SER A 81 0.01 14.08 -6.96
N GLU A 82 1.25 13.61 -7.12
CA GLU A 82 1.53 12.20 -7.40
C GLU A 82 1.16 11.31 -6.21
N GLN A 83 1.44 11.75 -4.98
CA GLN A 83 1.01 11.05 -3.77
C GLN A 83 -0.51 10.92 -3.72
N GLN A 84 -1.25 12.01 -3.96
CA GLN A 84 -2.72 12.01 -3.96
C GLN A 84 -3.28 11.02 -4.98
N HIS A 85 -2.85 11.09 -6.25
CA HIS A 85 -3.34 10.18 -7.27
C HIS A 85 -3.01 8.72 -6.98
N LEU A 86 -1.84 8.42 -6.41
CA LEU A 86 -1.46 7.07 -6.02
C LEU A 86 -2.26 6.58 -4.81
N ALA A 87 -2.52 7.45 -3.83
CA ALA A 87 -3.34 7.13 -2.67
C ALA A 87 -4.77 6.82 -3.09
N ASP A 88 -5.41 7.69 -3.88
CA ASP A 88 -6.74 7.47 -4.45
C ASP A 88 -6.79 6.16 -5.25
N PHE A 89 -5.76 5.90 -6.06
CA PHE A 89 -5.67 4.66 -6.82
C PHE A 89 -5.64 3.44 -5.91
N PHE A 90 -4.70 3.37 -4.95
CA PHE A 90 -4.54 2.21 -4.08
C PHE A 90 -5.75 1.99 -3.17
N THR A 91 -6.31 3.04 -2.55
CA THR A 91 -7.49 2.89 -1.70
C THR A 91 -8.71 2.44 -2.50
N SER A 92 -8.89 2.93 -3.74
CA SER A 92 -9.97 2.45 -4.62
C SER A 92 -9.89 0.95 -4.95
N ARG A 93 -8.72 0.32 -4.77
CA ARG A 93 -8.50 -1.12 -4.98
C ARG A 93 -8.85 -1.97 -3.76
N PHE A 94 -9.23 -1.39 -2.62
CA PHE A 94 -9.60 -2.19 -1.43
C PHE A 94 -10.83 -3.08 -1.68
N ALA A 95 -11.74 -2.64 -2.54
CA ALA A 95 -12.90 -3.43 -2.98
C ALA A 95 -12.55 -4.54 -4.00
N ASP A 96 -11.34 -4.53 -4.57
CA ASP A 96 -10.87 -5.50 -5.57
C ASP A 96 -10.01 -6.58 -4.89
N TRP A 97 -10.61 -7.73 -4.60
CA TRP A 97 -9.97 -8.80 -3.85
C TRP A 97 -8.70 -9.36 -4.51
N ALA A 98 -8.61 -9.29 -5.85
CA ALA A 98 -7.42 -9.74 -6.56
C ALA A 98 -6.23 -8.79 -6.30
N SER A 99 -6.50 -7.50 -6.24
CA SER A 99 -5.49 -6.44 -6.12
C SER A 99 -5.26 -5.95 -4.69
N LEU A 100 -6.10 -6.32 -3.72
CA LEU A 100 -6.04 -5.87 -2.33
C LEU A 100 -4.63 -5.97 -1.72
N ASN A 101 -3.93 -7.08 -1.95
CA ASN A 101 -2.59 -7.27 -1.41
C ASN A 101 -1.60 -6.20 -1.92
N GLY A 102 -1.63 -5.92 -3.23
CA GLY A 102 -0.80 -4.89 -3.84
C GLY A 102 -1.25 -3.48 -3.42
N ALA A 103 -2.55 -3.28 -3.25
CA ALA A 103 -3.13 -2.01 -2.80
C ALA A 103 -2.66 -1.64 -1.38
N LEU A 104 -2.78 -2.57 -0.44
CA LEU A 104 -2.30 -2.38 0.94
C LEU A 104 -0.78 -2.14 0.98
N ALA A 105 -0.01 -2.85 0.15
CA ALA A 105 1.43 -2.64 0.03
C ALA A 105 1.77 -1.26 -0.59
N GLY A 106 0.94 -0.77 -1.51
CA GLY A 106 1.06 0.57 -2.08
C GLY A 106 0.81 1.67 -1.06
N CYS A 107 -0.28 1.54 -0.28
CA CYS A 107 -0.56 2.45 0.84
C CYS A 107 0.57 2.44 1.87
N GLN A 108 1.08 1.26 2.23
CA GLN A 108 2.25 1.13 3.12
C GLN A 108 3.46 1.89 2.56
N ALA A 109 3.76 1.72 1.26
CA ALA A 109 4.88 2.39 0.62
C ALA A 109 4.75 3.92 0.60
N LEU A 110 3.53 4.45 0.45
CA LEU A 110 3.27 5.90 0.56
C LEU A 110 3.55 6.40 1.98
N LEU A 111 3.08 5.67 3.01
CA LEU A 111 3.29 6.03 4.41
C LEU A 111 4.74 5.86 4.89
N ASP A 112 5.54 5.01 4.24
CA ASP A 112 6.97 4.85 4.53
C ASP A 112 7.84 5.95 3.88
N GLY A 113 7.27 6.75 2.98
CA GLY A 113 7.91 7.92 2.40
C GLY A 113 7.76 9.17 3.27
N GLU A 114 7.49 10.30 2.62
CA GLU A 114 7.15 11.57 3.27
C GLU A 114 5.70 11.91 2.90
N PRO A 115 4.70 11.22 3.49
CA PRO A 115 3.31 11.43 3.13
C PRO A 115 2.83 12.80 3.59
N ASP A 116 2.04 13.46 2.75
CA ASP A 116 1.25 14.62 3.18
C ASP A 116 0.15 14.17 4.16
N GLU A 117 -0.30 15.08 5.04
CA GLU A 117 -1.28 14.78 6.08
C GLU A 117 -2.60 14.23 5.49
N GLU A 118 -3.02 14.78 4.36
CA GLU A 118 -4.21 14.36 3.62
C GLU A 118 -4.11 12.90 3.16
N ILE A 119 -2.91 12.43 2.82
CA ILE A 119 -2.67 11.04 2.39
C ILE A 119 -2.83 10.09 3.58
N VAL A 120 -2.30 10.49 4.74
CA VAL A 120 -2.44 9.73 5.98
C VAL A 120 -3.91 9.56 6.35
N CYS A 121 -4.68 10.66 6.33
CA CYS A 121 -6.11 10.66 6.62
C CYS A 121 -6.89 9.79 5.62
N LEU A 122 -6.67 9.98 4.32
CA LEU A 122 -7.35 9.19 3.27
C LEU A 122 -7.11 7.69 3.42
N VAL A 123 -5.86 7.27 3.64
CA VAL A 123 -5.52 5.86 3.81
C VAL A 123 -6.17 5.29 5.08
N ALA A 124 -6.15 6.04 6.18
CA ALA A 124 -6.77 5.60 7.44
C ALA A 124 -8.29 5.46 7.35
N GLU A 125 -8.96 6.45 6.75
CA GLU A 125 -10.42 6.41 6.53
C GLU A 125 -10.80 5.25 5.62
N SER A 126 -10.12 5.09 4.48
CA SER A 126 -10.40 3.99 3.53
C SER A 126 -10.18 2.63 4.19
N LEU A 127 -9.11 2.46 4.97
CA LEU A 127 -8.78 1.21 5.64
C LEU A 127 -9.82 0.83 6.70
N THR A 128 -10.38 1.80 7.41
CA THR A 128 -11.25 1.56 8.56
C THR A 128 -12.74 1.58 8.21
N MET A 129 -13.12 2.30 7.16
CA MET A 129 -14.53 2.45 6.74
C MET A 129 -14.91 1.54 5.57
N GLU A 130 -13.99 1.27 4.64
CA GLU A 130 -14.31 0.52 3.42
C GLU A 130 -13.88 -0.95 3.48
N LEU A 131 -12.77 -1.24 4.15
CA LEU A 131 -12.20 -2.59 4.20
C LEU A 131 -12.76 -3.42 5.37
N HIS A 132 -13.50 -4.47 5.03
CA HIS A 132 -13.96 -5.47 6.01
C HIS A 132 -12.88 -6.54 6.22
N ILE A 133 -11.83 -6.19 6.99
CA ILE A 133 -10.59 -6.98 7.14
C ILE A 133 -10.85 -8.49 7.33
N GLN A 134 -11.81 -8.87 8.17
CA GLN A 134 -12.13 -10.24 8.55
C GLN A 134 -12.55 -11.13 7.37
N GLN A 135 -13.09 -10.55 6.30
CA GLN A 135 -13.57 -11.31 5.14
C GLN A 135 -12.43 -11.74 4.21
N HIS A 136 -11.21 -11.27 4.44
CA HIS A 136 -10.07 -11.53 3.56
C HIS A 136 -9.19 -12.68 4.06
N LYS A 137 -8.37 -13.20 3.15
CA LYS A 137 -7.36 -14.22 3.47
C LYS A 137 -6.36 -13.68 4.49
N GLN A 138 -5.82 -14.59 5.31
CA GLN A 138 -4.96 -14.27 6.44
C GLN A 138 -3.76 -13.37 6.10
N ALA A 139 -3.15 -13.53 4.92
CA ALA A 139 -2.04 -12.67 4.48
C ALA A 139 -2.46 -11.19 4.32
N ASP A 140 -3.65 -10.93 3.78
CA ASP A 140 -4.14 -9.56 3.56
C ASP A 140 -4.59 -8.95 4.89
N ARG A 141 -5.19 -9.74 5.79
CA ARG A 141 -5.54 -9.28 7.13
C ARG A 141 -4.32 -8.83 7.93
N GLN A 142 -3.24 -9.59 7.87
CA GLN A 142 -1.98 -9.18 8.51
C GLN A 142 -1.43 -7.89 7.93
N LEU A 143 -1.52 -7.71 6.62
CA LEU A 143 -1.02 -6.50 5.97
C LEU A 143 -1.88 -5.28 6.34
N ALA A 144 -3.21 -5.43 6.38
CA ALA A 144 -4.13 -4.40 6.84
C ALA A 144 -3.89 -4.02 8.32
N LEU A 145 -3.69 -5.01 9.20
CA LEU A 145 -3.40 -4.76 10.62
C LEU A 145 -2.03 -4.11 10.83
N LYS A 146 -1.01 -4.47 10.04
CA LYS A 146 0.30 -3.77 10.05
C LYS A 146 0.16 -2.32 9.61
N LEU A 147 -0.62 -2.07 8.56
CA LEU A 147 -0.89 -0.73 8.06
C LEU A 147 -1.61 0.11 9.12
N LEU A 148 -2.62 -0.46 9.77
CA LEU A 148 -3.33 0.17 10.89
C LEU A 148 -2.37 0.47 12.05
N LEU A 149 -1.55 -0.49 12.47
CA LEU A 149 -0.56 -0.31 13.52
C LEU A 149 0.40 0.85 13.21
N LYS A 150 0.88 0.94 11.98
CA LYS A 150 1.75 2.04 11.53
C LYS A 150 1.03 3.38 11.61
N LEU A 151 -0.18 3.48 11.06
CA LEU A 151 -0.99 4.70 11.12
C LEU A 151 -1.18 5.19 12.56
N ILE A 152 -1.51 4.28 13.48
CA ILE A 152 -1.70 4.59 14.90
C ILE A 152 -0.39 5.03 15.56
N SER A 153 0.70 4.31 15.30
CA SER A 153 2.00 4.54 15.94
C SER A 153 2.66 5.84 15.48
N ASP A 154 2.65 6.09 14.18
CA ASP A 154 3.38 7.20 13.57
C ASP A 154 2.51 8.46 13.48
N TRP A 155 1.19 8.31 13.36
CA TRP A 155 0.26 9.40 13.02
C TRP A 155 -0.95 9.53 13.94
N GLY A 156 -0.96 8.86 15.10
CA GLY A 156 -2.12 8.84 16.00
C GLY A 156 -2.71 10.23 16.33
N SER A 157 -1.88 11.25 16.51
CA SER A 157 -2.36 12.63 16.73
C SER A 157 -3.09 13.21 15.52
N THR A 158 -2.54 13.04 14.32
CA THR A 158 -3.17 13.46 13.06
C THR A 158 -4.53 12.77 12.88
N LEU A 159 -4.58 11.46 13.15
CA LEU A 159 -5.81 10.68 13.03
C LEU A 159 -6.93 11.22 13.94
N VAL A 160 -6.59 11.61 15.17
CA VAL A 160 -7.58 12.13 16.13
C VAL A 160 -7.94 13.58 15.83
N LEU A 161 -6.95 14.44 15.56
CA LEU A 161 -7.16 15.89 15.46
C LEU A 161 -7.68 16.31 14.09
N SER A 162 -7.19 15.68 13.02
CA SER A 162 -7.45 16.08 11.64
C SER A 162 -8.49 15.21 10.95
N ALA A 163 -8.37 13.87 11.07
CA ALA A 163 -9.35 12.93 10.52
C ALA A 163 -10.57 12.72 11.45
N HIS A 164 -10.54 13.26 12.67
CA HIS A 164 -11.58 13.05 13.70
C HIS A 164 -11.91 11.56 13.93
N MET A 165 -10.91 10.69 13.73
CA MET A 165 -11.08 9.25 13.83
C MET A 165 -10.92 8.78 15.27
N SER A 166 -11.86 7.94 15.72
CA SER A 166 -11.69 7.16 16.95
C SER A 166 -10.76 5.98 16.68
N VAL A 167 -9.48 6.14 17.03
CA VAL A 167 -8.46 5.10 16.86
C VAL A 167 -8.83 3.81 17.61
N LEU A 168 -9.50 3.94 18.76
CA LEU A 168 -9.97 2.79 19.54
C LEU A 168 -11.07 2.04 18.80
N ASP A 169 -12.09 2.74 18.28
CA ASP A 169 -13.19 2.09 17.57
C ASP A 169 -12.72 1.44 16.26
N ALA A 170 -11.83 2.13 15.54
CA ALA A 170 -11.17 1.59 14.35
C ALA A 170 -10.41 0.29 14.69
N THR A 171 -9.67 0.27 15.80
CA THR A 171 -8.94 -0.92 16.26
C THR A 171 -9.90 -2.04 16.66
N ILE A 172 -10.98 -1.74 17.39
CA ILE A 172 -11.99 -2.74 17.77
C ILE A 172 -12.62 -3.36 16.52
N ALA A 173 -13.06 -2.54 15.57
CA ALA A 173 -13.66 -3.01 14.32
C ALA A 173 -12.67 -3.87 13.50
N ALA A 174 -11.41 -3.45 13.42
CA ALA A 174 -10.37 -4.17 12.68
C ALA A 174 -9.99 -5.54 13.27
N VAL A 175 -10.31 -5.80 14.54
CA VAL A 175 -9.90 -7.03 15.24
C VAL A 175 -11.07 -7.91 15.67
N ASP A 176 -12.30 -7.40 15.59
CA ASP A 176 -13.50 -8.16 15.90
C ASP A 176 -13.55 -9.45 15.07
N GLY A 177 -13.88 -10.57 15.70
CA GLY A 177 -13.92 -11.88 15.07
C GLY A 177 -12.57 -12.46 14.58
N GLU A 178 -11.43 -11.80 14.82
CA GLU A 178 -10.13 -12.36 14.43
C GLU A 178 -9.74 -13.56 15.31
N LYS A 179 -9.15 -14.58 14.67
CA LYS A 179 -8.79 -15.85 15.32
C LYS A 179 -7.37 -16.29 15.02
N ASP A 180 -6.74 -15.75 13.97
CA ASP A 180 -5.38 -16.10 13.63
C ASP A 180 -4.39 -15.49 14.64
N PRO A 181 -3.53 -16.28 15.30
CA PRO A 181 -2.62 -15.77 16.32
C PRO A 181 -1.70 -14.66 15.82
N ARG A 182 -1.27 -14.70 14.55
CA ARG A 182 -0.35 -13.72 14.00
C ARG A 182 -1.04 -12.37 13.75
N CYS A 183 -2.33 -12.40 13.37
CA CYS A 183 -3.15 -11.19 13.31
C CYS A 183 -3.44 -10.66 14.72
N LEU A 184 -3.77 -11.54 15.67
CA LEU A 184 -4.04 -11.14 17.07
C LEU A 184 -2.83 -10.47 17.73
N MET A 185 -1.60 -10.89 17.41
CA MET A 185 -0.41 -10.20 17.92
C MET A 185 -0.35 -8.74 17.45
N LEU A 186 -0.64 -8.46 16.17
CA LEU A 186 -0.71 -7.10 15.64
C LEU A 186 -1.84 -6.30 16.30
N ALA A 187 -2.99 -6.93 16.53
CA ALA A 187 -4.10 -6.33 17.26
C ALA A 187 -3.70 -5.89 18.68
N PHE A 188 -2.99 -6.75 19.42
CA PHE A 188 -2.49 -6.43 20.75
C PHE A 188 -1.44 -5.33 20.72
N GLU A 189 -0.59 -5.28 19.70
CA GLU A 189 0.34 -4.17 19.48
C GLU A 189 -0.41 -2.86 19.25
N CYS A 190 -1.48 -2.83 18.44
CA CYS A 190 -2.31 -1.63 18.28
C CYS A 190 -2.85 -1.14 19.63
N VAL A 191 -3.41 -2.04 20.44
CA VAL A 191 -3.95 -1.70 21.77
C VAL A 191 -2.85 -1.16 22.68
N ALA A 192 -1.67 -1.77 22.69
CA ALA A 192 -0.54 -1.32 23.50
C ALA A 192 -0.09 0.08 23.11
N VAL A 193 0.04 0.36 21.81
CA VAL A 193 0.42 1.69 21.29
C VAL A 193 -0.60 2.74 21.70
N ILE A 194 -1.91 2.45 21.59
CA ILE A 194 -2.97 3.38 22.03
C ILE A 194 -2.84 3.70 23.52
N GLN A 195 -2.57 2.70 24.36
CA GLN A 195 -2.40 2.90 25.80
C GLN A 195 -1.16 3.75 26.12
N THR A 196 -0.03 3.49 25.47
CA THR A 196 1.22 4.22 25.73
C THR A 196 1.24 5.62 25.13
N GLY A 197 0.63 5.80 23.95
CA GLY A 197 0.49 7.10 23.29
C GLY A 197 -0.56 7.99 23.96
N GLY A 198 -1.58 7.38 24.59
CA GLY A 198 -2.66 8.08 25.30
C GLY A 198 -2.27 8.70 26.66
N MET A 199 -1.05 8.49 27.15
CA MET A 199 -0.62 9.06 28.44
C MET A 199 0.13 10.40 28.33
N SER A 200 0.42 10.91 27.13
CA SER A 200 1.21 12.15 26.97
C SER A 200 0.48 13.32 26.30
N SER A 201 -0.79 13.16 25.86
CA SER A 201 -1.45 14.14 24.98
C SER A 201 -2.86 14.59 25.42
N TYR A 202 -3.30 14.25 26.64
CA TYR A 202 -4.63 14.63 27.14
C TYR A 202 -4.62 15.38 28.50
N THR A 203 -3.52 16.07 28.79
CA THR A 203 -3.43 17.11 29.84
C THR A 203 -2.76 18.34 29.24
#